data_AF-A0ABD5AVE0-F1
#
_entry.id   AF-A0ABD5AVE0-F1
#
_cell.length_a   1.000
_cell.length_b   1.000
_cell.length_c   1.000
_cell.angle_alpha   90.00
_cell.angle_beta   90.00
_cell.angle_gamma   90.00
#
_symmetry.space_group_name_H-M   'P 1'
#
loop_
_entity.id
_entity.type
_entity.pdbx_description
1 polymer ?
#
loop_
_entity_poly.entity_id
_entity_poly.type
_entity_poly.pdbx_seq_one_letter_code
_entity_poly.pdbx_strand_id
1 'polypeptide(L)'
;RIFKTFIKVRSINDFKLVNDIYRISKTVNMTVRQRPNQFFNVESFYYTHIDNALNLIESYTRLAKMPVKSQDERQMLQQTRITLEEVRRTLVADLKQVNAQDYEQLDTEMRLNKIYQNRKEMEHEK
;
A
#
# COMPACT_ATOMS: atom_id res chain seq x y z
N ARG A 1 -16.70 -11.04 6.98
CA ARG A 1 -16.68 -10.55 8.39
C ARG A 1 -15.53 -9.56 8.69
N ILE A 2 -14.75 -9.10 7.71
CA ILE A 2 -13.41 -8.51 7.96
C ILE A 2 -13.39 -6.96 8.08
N PHE A 3 -14.51 -6.25 7.86
CA PHE A 3 -14.46 -4.81 7.53
C PHE A 3 -15.11 -3.84 8.54
N LYS A 4 -15.21 -4.17 9.82
CA LYS A 4 -15.81 -3.27 10.82
C LYS A 4 -15.06 -3.20 12.16
N THR A 5 -13.73 -3.18 12.14
CA THR A 5 -12.99 -2.75 13.33
C THR A 5 -12.74 -1.25 13.20
N PHE A 6 -13.63 -0.43 13.78
CA PHE A 6 -13.34 0.98 14.03
C PHE A 6 -12.22 1.05 15.06
N ILE A 7 -11.00 1.01 14.57
CA ILE A 7 -9.82 1.17 15.41
C ILE A 7 -9.83 2.61 15.91
N LYS A 8 -10.38 2.84 17.10
CA LYS A 8 -10.06 4.02 17.90
C LYS A 8 -8.55 3.99 18.08
N VAL A 9 -7.77 4.95 17.59
CA VAL A 9 -6.32 5.02 17.83
C VAL A 9 -6.08 6.35 18.53
N ARG A 10 -5.27 6.35 19.61
CA ARG A 10 -5.05 7.57 20.42
C ARG A 10 -4.16 8.59 19.71
N SER A 11 -3.27 8.13 18.83
CA SER A 11 -2.31 8.96 18.12
C SER A 11 -2.72 9.12 16.66
N ILE A 12 -2.64 10.35 16.15
CA ILE A 12 -2.84 10.68 14.73
C ILE A 12 -1.87 9.87 13.85
N ASN A 13 -0.64 9.67 14.32
CA ASN A 13 0.38 8.93 13.57
C ASN A 13 0.03 7.45 13.44
N ASP A 14 -0.52 6.84 14.49
CA ASP A 14 -0.91 5.42 14.46
C ASP A 14 -2.18 5.23 13.64
N PHE A 15 -3.11 6.20 13.69
CA PHE A 15 -4.25 6.24 12.78
C PHE A 15 -3.83 6.32 11.32
N LYS A 16 -2.89 7.22 11.00
CA LYS A 16 -2.35 7.34 9.65
C LYS A 16 -1.72 6.02 9.18
N LEU A 17 -0.86 5.40 10.00
CA LEU A 17 -0.22 4.12 9.67
C LEU A 17 -1.24 3.02 9.38
N VAL A 18 -2.22 2.84 10.26
CA VAL A 18 -3.26 1.81 10.11
C VAL A 18 -4.12 2.08 8.87
N ASN A 19 -4.53 3.33 8.65
CA ASN A 19 -5.33 3.71 7.49
C ASN A 19 -4.53 3.55 6.18
N ASP A 20 -3.24 3.85 6.17
CA ASP A 20 -2.39 3.67 4.99
C ASP A 20 -2.27 2.18 4.63
N ILE A 21 -1.97 1.32 5.61
CA ILE A 21 -1.93 -0.14 5.42
C ILE A 21 -3.27 -0.63 4.87
N TYR A 22 -4.39 -0.19 5.44
CA TYR A 22 -5.73 -0.56 4.97
C TYR A 22 -5.99 -0.11 3.52
N ARG A 23 -5.74 1.16 3.21
CA ARG A 23 -6.00 1.72 1.87
C ARG A 23 -5.15 1.03 0.81
N ILE A 24 -3.86 0.85 1.06
CA ILE A 24 -2.96 0.23 0.09
C ILE A 24 -3.31 -1.25 -0.10
N SER A 25 -3.58 -1.99 0.97
CA SER A 25 -4.01 -3.40 0.89
C SER A 25 -5.28 -3.54 0.04
N LYS A 26 -6.25 -2.64 0.22
CA LYS A 26 -7.48 -2.61 -0.56
C LYS A 26 -7.20 -2.35 -2.05
N THR A 27 -6.33 -1.39 -2.35
CA THR A 27 -5.93 -1.08 -3.73
C THR A 27 -5.22 -2.26 -4.38
N VAL A 28 -4.23 -2.86 -3.72
CA VAL A 28 -3.51 -4.03 -4.23
C VAL A 28 -4.48 -5.17 -4.52
N ASN A 29 -5.42 -5.46 -3.60
CA ASN A 29 -6.45 -6.48 -3.84
C ASN A 29 -7.32 -6.18 -5.07
N MET A 30 -7.78 -4.93 -5.23
CA MET A 30 -8.57 -4.55 -6.39
C MET A 30 -7.78 -4.71 -7.69
N THR A 31 -6.53 -4.25 -7.72
CA THR A 31 -5.70 -4.31 -8.92
C THR A 31 -5.40 -5.76 -9.31
N VAL A 32 -5.05 -6.61 -8.34
CA VAL A 32 -4.86 -8.06 -8.56
C VAL A 32 -6.13 -8.71 -9.10
N ARG A 33 -7.31 -8.38 -8.55
CA ARG A 33 -8.59 -8.94 -9.01
C ARG A 33 -8.93 -8.52 -10.44
N GLN A 34 -8.59 -7.29 -10.83
CA GLN A 34 -8.80 -6.78 -12.18
C GLN A 34 -7.78 -7.35 -13.17
N ARG A 35 -6.56 -7.63 -12.71
CA ARG A 35 -5.44 -8.12 -13.52
C ARG A 35 -4.83 -9.37 -12.87
N PRO A 36 -5.47 -10.55 -13.00
CA PRO A 36 -5.01 -11.78 -12.34
C PRO A 36 -3.57 -12.15 -12.71
N ASN A 37 -3.11 -11.81 -13.90
CA ASN A 37 -1.73 -12.07 -14.35
C ASN A 37 -0.69 -11.30 -13.53
N GLN A 38 -1.07 -10.18 -12.91
CA GLN A 38 -0.21 -9.40 -12.01
C GLN A 38 -0.14 -10.01 -10.60
N PHE A 39 -0.96 -11.01 -10.31
CA PHE A 39 -1.01 -11.63 -8.99
C PHE A 39 0.32 -12.26 -8.59
N PHE A 40 0.99 -12.96 -9.50
CA PHE A 40 2.28 -13.61 -9.25
C PHE A 40 3.37 -12.63 -8.80
N ASN A 41 3.25 -11.35 -9.18
CA ASN A 41 4.21 -10.32 -8.77
C ASN A 41 4.08 -9.93 -7.29
N VAL A 42 2.95 -10.23 -6.65
CA VAL A 42 2.63 -9.85 -5.26
C VAL A 42 2.11 -11.01 -4.41
N GLU A 43 2.07 -12.23 -4.94
CA GLU A 43 1.41 -13.40 -4.35
C GLU A 43 1.93 -13.76 -2.94
N SER A 44 3.25 -13.91 -2.80
CA SER A 44 3.89 -14.24 -1.53
C SER A 44 3.55 -13.23 -0.44
N PHE A 45 3.44 -11.94 -0.83
CA PHE A 45 3.12 -10.87 0.09
C PHE A 45 1.63 -10.76 0.40
N TYR A 46 0.78 -10.92 -0.61
CA TYR A 46 -0.65 -10.78 -0.51
C TYR A 46 -1.26 -11.70 0.55
N TYR A 47 -0.86 -12.97 0.58
CA TYR A 47 -1.41 -13.93 1.55
C TYR A 47 -0.70 -13.94 2.91
N THR A 48 0.61 -13.69 2.96
CA THR A 48 1.35 -13.81 4.23
C THR A 48 1.37 -12.52 5.03
N HIS A 49 1.48 -11.35 4.39
CA HIS A 49 1.75 -10.12 5.10
C HIS A 49 0.50 -9.32 5.46
N ILE A 50 -0.59 -9.42 4.69
CA ILE A 50 -1.84 -8.70 4.99
C ILE A 50 -2.53 -9.25 6.24
N ASP A 51 -2.68 -10.58 6.33
CA ASP A 51 -3.35 -11.22 7.47
C ASP A 51 -2.54 -11.05 8.77
N ASN A 52 -1.22 -11.20 8.68
CA ASN A 52 -0.32 -10.94 9.81
C ASN A 52 -0.34 -9.47 10.24
N ALA A 53 -0.35 -8.53 9.30
CA ALA A 53 -0.46 -7.11 9.62
C ALA A 53 -1.78 -6.76 10.31
N LEU A 54 -2.88 -7.38 9.89
CA LEU A 54 -4.18 -7.17 10.53
C LEU A 54 -4.16 -7.62 11.99
N ASN A 55 -3.60 -8.81 12.28
CA ASN A 55 -3.46 -9.33 13.63
C ASN A 55 -2.56 -8.44 14.51
N LEU A 56 -1.46 -7.92 13.95
CA LEU A 56 -0.57 -6.98 14.63
C LEU A 56 -1.27 -5.65 14.91
N ILE A 57 -2.02 -5.10 13.94
CA ILE A 57 -2.78 -3.87 14.09
C ILE A 57 -3.83 -4.02 15.19
N GLU A 58 -4.58 -5.12 15.21
CA GLU A 58 -5.59 -5.36 16.25
C GLU A 58 -4.95 -5.42 17.64
N SER A 59 -3.89 -6.22 17.78
CA SER A 59 -3.16 -6.36 19.05
C SER A 59 -2.55 -5.04 19.50
N TYR A 60 -1.83 -4.35 18.61
CA TYR A 60 -1.18 -3.07 18.88
C TYR A 60 -2.19 -2.02 19.34
N THR A 61 -3.29 -1.84 18.60
CA THR A 61 -4.24 -0.76 18.86
C THR A 61 -5.09 -1.00 20.12
N ARG A 62 -5.29 -2.27 20.50
CA ARG A 62 -5.87 -2.67 21.78
C ARG A 62 -4.89 -2.40 22.92
N LEU A 63 -3.68 -2.92 22.84
CA LEU A 63 -2.67 -2.85 23.90
C LEU A 63 -2.14 -1.42 24.10
N ALA A 64 -1.96 -0.64 23.03
CA ALA A 64 -1.52 0.76 23.11
C ALA A 64 -2.43 1.64 23.98
N LYS A 65 -3.72 1.29 24.11
CA LYS A 65 -4.68 2.03 24.95
C LYS A 65 -4.62 1.67 26.42
N MET A 66 -4.09 0.50 26.77
CA MET A 66 -4.11 0.02 28.15
C MET A 66 -3.33 0.98 29.07
N PRO A 67 -3.86 1.31 30.25
CA PRO A 67 -3.12 2.11 31.22
C PRO A 67 -1.99 1.29 31.87
N VAL A 68 -1.08 1.96 32.59
CA VAL A 68 -0.07 1.32 33.47
C VAL A 68 0.81 0.26 32.78
N LYS A 69 1.45 0.63 31.68
CA LYS A 69 2.37 -0.28 30.97
C LYS A 69 3.75 -0.34 31.61
N SER A 70 4.35 -1.53 31.65
CA SER A 70 5.76 -1.73 31.98
C SER A 70 6.68 -1.16 30.91
N GLN A 71 7.99 -1.10 31.20
CA GLN A 71 8.98 -0.70 30.21
C GLN A 71 9.04 -1.68 29.03
N ASP A 72 9.02 -2.97 29.31
CA ASP A 72 9.08 -4.02 28.28
C ASP A 72 7.84 -4.00 27.39
N GLU A 73 6.66 -3.77 27.94
CA GLU A 73 5.42 -3.62 27.16
C GLU A 73 5.48 -2.39 26.24
N ARG A 74 6.08 -1.28 26.71
CA ARG A 74 6.30 -0.10 25.87
C ARG A 74 7.28 -0.41 24.73
N GLN A 75 8.37 -1.14 25.00
CA GLN A 75 9.34 -1.55 23.97
C GLN A 75 8.70 -2.48 22.94
N MET A 76 7.93 -3.48 23.39
CA MET A 76 7.20 -4.39 22.52
C MET A 76 6.23 -3.63 21.59
N LEU A 77 5.51 -2.63 22.11
CA LEU A 77 4.63 -1.79 21.29
C LEU A 77 5.41 -0.93 20.28
N GLN A 78 6.59 -0.42 20.64
CA GLN A 78 7.45 0.29 19.69
C GLN A 78 7.94 -0.64 18.58
N GLN A 79 8.38 -1.85 18.94
CA GLN A 79 8.80 -2.85 17.95
C GLN A 79 7.65 -3.23 17.01
N THR A 80 6.45 -3.42 17.55
CA THR A 80 5.24 -3.70 16.75
C THR A 80 4.96 -2.57 15.77
N ARG A 81 5.13 -1.31 16.20
CA ARG A 81 4.97 -0.13 15.33
C ARG A 81 5.99 -0.13 14.19
N ILE A 82 7.24 -0.46 14.45
CA ILE A 82 8.30 -0.57 13.43
C ILE A 82 7.94 -1.65 12.41
N THR A 83 7.50 -2.82 12.86
CA THR A 83 7.06 -3.90 11.97
C THR A 83 5.88 -3.49 11.10
N LEU A 84 4.90 -2.75 11.64
CA LEU A 84 3.78 -2.22 10.84
C LEU A 84 4.25 -1.18 9.80
N GLU A 85 5.25 -0.37 10.12
CA GLU A 85 5.86 0.56 9.17
C GLU A 85 6.58 -0.18 8.02
N GLU A 86 7.24 -1.30 8.31
CA GLU A 86 7.85 -2.17 7.30
C GLU A 86 6.79 -2.80 6.39
N VAL A 87 5.71 -3.35 6.96
CA VAL A 87 4.56 -3.85 6.19
C VAL A 87 4.04 -2.77 5.24
N ARG A 88 3.85 -1.54 5.75
CA ARG A 88 3.38 -0.43 4.91
C ARG A 88 4.33 -0.16 3.75
N ARG A 89 5.65 -0.16 4.00
CA ARG A 89 6.65 0.08 2.94
C ARG A 89 6.60 -1.00 1.87
N THR A 90 6.47 -2.26 2.25
CA THR A 90 6.36 -3.35 1.28
C THR A 90 5.06 -3.27 0.48
N LEU A 91 3.93 -2.96 1.12
CA LEU A 91 2.66 -2.68 0.43
C LEU A 91 2.79 -1.57 -0.63
N VAL A 92 3.55 -0.50 -0.34
CA VAL A 92 3.83 0.57 -1.31
C VAL A 92 4.68 0.05 -2.47
N ALA A 93 5.70 -0.77 -2.18
CA ALA A 93 6.56 -1.35 -3.22
C ALA A 93 5.76 -2.26 -4.16
N ASP A 94 4.92 -3.13 -3.61
CA ASP A 94 4.03 -4.01 -4.37
C ASP A 94 3.07 -3.23 -5.26
N LEU A 95 2.44 -2.18 -4.71
CA LEU A 95 1.55 -1.33 -5.50
C LEU A 95 2.30 -0.63 -6.65
N LYS A 96 3.54 -0.20 -6.44
CA LYS A 96 4.37 0.36 -7.51
C LYS A 96 4.70 -0.68 -8.57
N GLN A 97 5.06 -1.89 -8.17
CA GLN A 97 5.40 -2.98 -9.08
C GLN A 97 4.21 -3.37 -9.96
N VAL A 98 3.01 -3.53 -9.37
CA VAL A 98 1.79 -3.89 -10.11
C VAL A 98 1.39 -2.80 -11.11
N ASN A 99 1.66 -1.53 -10.81
CA ASN A 99 1.34 -0.41 -11.70
C ASN A 99 2.49 -0.05 -12.68
N ALA A 100 3.67 -0.67 -12.56
CA ALA A 100 4.85 -0.29 -13.32
C ALA A 100 4.61 -0.37 -14.83
N GLN A 101 3.97 -1.45 -15.28
CA GLN A 101 3.63 -1.67 -16.68
C GLN A 101 2.68 -0.60 -17.23
N ASP A 102 1.71 -0.15 -16.43
CA ASP A 102 0.76 0.89 -16.87
C ASP A 102 1.46 2.24 -17.05
N TYR A 103 2.41 2.57 -16.17
CA TYR A 103 3.21 3.78 -16.29
C TYR A 103 4.15 3.75 -17.50
N GLU A 104 4.74 2.59 -17.80
CA GLU A 104 5.58 2.41 -18.99
C GLU A 104 4.77 2.56 -20.29
N GLN A 105 3.56 1.98 -20.33
CA GLN A 105 2.65 2.14 -21.45
C GLN A 105 2.26 3.61 -21.62
N LEU A 106 1.86 4.29 -20.54
CA LEU A 106 1.49 5.70 -20.57
C LEU A 106 2.64 6.60 -21.08
N ASP A 107 3.87 6.37 -20.64
CA ASP A 107 5.04 7.10 -21.14
C ASP A 107 5.25 6.91 -22.65
N THR A 108 5.10 5.66 -23.12
CA THR A 108 5.22 5.33 -24.54
C THR A 108 4.15 6.03 -25.37
N GLU A 109 2.90 6.00 -24.93
CA GLU A 109 1.77 6.69 -25.60
C GLU A 109 1.98 8.20 -25.63
N MET A 110 2.50 8.79 -24.55
CA MET A 110 2.85 10.22 -24.50
C MET A 110 3.97 10.58 -25.48
N ARG A 111 4.99 9.73 -25.61
CA ARG A 111 6.08 9.93 -26.59
C ARG A 111 5.58 9.84 -28.03
N LEU A 112 4.73 8.87 -28.33
CA LEU A 112 4.11 8.72 -29.65
C LEU A 112 3.26 9.93 -30.03
N ASN A 113 2.42 10.42 -29.11
CA ASN A 113 1.62 11.62 -29.33
C ASN A 113 2.47 12.85 -29.67
N LYS A 114 3.59 13.07 -28.96
CA LYS A 114 4.53 14.16 -29.28
C LYS A 114 5.08 14.04 -30.71
N ILE A 115 5.47 12.84 -31.13
CA ILE A 115 5.96 12.60 -32.49
C ILE A 115 4.88 12.93 -33.53
N TYR A 116 3.62 12.53 -33.28
CA TYR A 116 2.51 12.83 -34.20
C TYR A 116 2.21 14.33 -34.30
N GLN A 117 2.26 15.08 -33.19
CA GLN A 117 2.07 16.53 -33.21
C GLN A 117 3.16 17.22 -34.03
N ASN A 118 4.43 16.89 -33.76
CA ASN A 118 5.56 17.46 -34.51
C ASN A 118 5.48 17.17 -36.01
N ARG A 119 5.00 15.97 -36.41
CA ARG A 119 4.80 15.64 -37.83
C ARG A 119 3.71 16.49 -38.48
N LYS A 120 2.58 16.69 -37.79
CA LYS A 120 1.49 17.55 -38.29
C LYS A 120 1.94 19.00 -38.46
N GLU A 121 2.72 19.52 -37.51
CA GLU A 121 3.29 20.87 -37.61
C GLU A 121 4.18 21.01 -38.86
N MET A 122 5.08 20.05 -39.10
CA MET A 122 5.93 20.03 -40.30
C MET A 122 5.16 19.86 -41.62
N GLU A 123 3.98 19.25 -41.60
CA GLU A 123 3.10 19.13 -42.78
C GLU A 123 2.34 20.43 -43.04
N HIS A 124 2.02 21.21 -42.01
CA HIS A 124 1.36 22.51 -42.13
C HIS A 124 2.31 23.66 -42.50
N GLU A 125 3.61 23.52 -42.26
CA GLU A 125 4.64 24.50 -42.66
C GLU A 125 5.12 24.36 -44.12
N LYS A 126 4.67 23.31 -44.84
CA LYS A 126 4.97 23.07 -46.26
C LYS A 126 3.86 23.55 -47.17
#